data_AF-A0A914EU64-F1
#
_entry.id   AF-A0A914EU64-F1
#
_cell.length_a   1.000
_cell.length_b   1.000
_cell.length_c   1.000
_cell.angle_alpha   90.00
_cell.angle_beta   90.00
_cell.angle_gamma   90.00
#
_symmetry.space_group_name_H-M   'P 1'
#
loop_
_entity.id
_entity.type
_entity.pdbx_description
1 polymer ?
#
loop_
_entity_poly.entity_id
_entity_poly.type
_entity_poly.pdbx_seq_one_letter_code
_entity_poly.pdbx_strand_id
1 'polypeptide(L)'
;MMPIIPSSSKLPQYNNHREIPSLSYLSNRVVCLKIFQANVRWRSLKDIVVDLKFQLRQWQIPNNVKNGIFDGLTETFRELQRWTEKHSQMFPETTTKITARRRQAGLAAVHRGEHLRIFYDHLVWSQKGYNIDDLQTAYAIAKIACHDWPQMKFQFACCYAMTDLLYNDYLFDKIRRKCFRKQLDDHPVYDFWLRVLDNSTEWKRLFRDDRMIVDQRVVLVFQFAMVNGFIELLKHLWDKLTHPQQESIGFLWWKKVCFNAKHKDVMHFLCHHLCEINLQGMARITWDSFYHKVYLSTQGDELCVSDQNENLRQLECLLENFCPNLRAAMLKKENFRVITDTFLYNKPEAFALLLDYLDRQQLTVAREHVDRFYDKRRTTKFTNLRNTFIHRQMTID
;
A
#
# COMPACT_ATOMS: atom_id res chain seq x y z
N MET A 1 -29.75 22.14 -28.47
CA MET A 1 -28.66 22.52 -27.55
C MET A 1 -28.04 21.25 -27.01
N MET A 2 -26.86 20.88 -27.51
CA MET A 2 -26.10 19.71 -27.04
C MET A 2 -25.47 20.01 -25.68
N PRO A 3 -25.46 19.05 -24.73
CA PRO A 3 -24.76 19.24 -23.45
C PRO A 3 -23.26 18.98 -23.63
N ILE A 4 -22.49 19.99 -23.25
CA ILE A 4 -21.02 19.98 -23.17
C ILE A 4 -20.61 18.98 -22.09
N ILE A 5 -19.87 17.94 -22.49
CA ILE A 5 -19.19 17.01 -21.59
C ILE A 5 -18.01 17.76 -20.96
N PRO A 6 -17.89 17.86 -19.62
CA PRO A 6 -16.69 18.40 -19.02
C PRO A 6 -15.52 17.44 -19.25
N SER A 7 -14.52 17.99 -19.92
CA SER A 7 -13.23 17.40 -20.21
C SER A 7 -12.59 16.73 -19.00
N SER A 8 -12.12 15.50 -19.22
CA SER A 8 -11.22 14.73 -18.38
C SER A 8 -10.14 15.61 -17.71
N SER A 9 -10.16 15.67 -16.38
CA SER A 9 -8.99 16.07 -15.61
C SER A 9 -7.91 15.01 -15.82
N LYS A 10 -6.91 15.36 -16.64
CA LYS A 10 -5.70 14.57 -16.83
C LYS A 10 -5.00 14.47 -15.48
N LEU A 11 -5.12 13.31 -14.84
CA LEU A 11 -4.22 12.90 -13.76
C LEU A 11 -2.77 13.03 -14.26
N PRO A 12 -1.86 13.58 -13.46
CA PRO A 12 -0.47 13.62 -13.85
C PRO A 12 0.08 12.18 -13.86
N GLN A 13 0.41 11.71 -15.06
CA GLN A 13 1.20 10.50 -15.28
C GLN A 13 2.65 10.82 -14.91
N TYR A 14 3.02 10.61 -13.64
CA TYR A 14 4.42 10.77 -13.23
C TYR A 14 5.14 9.41 -13.23
N ASN A 15 5.94 9.24 -14.29
CA ASN A 15 7.14 8.44 -14.44
C ASN A 15 7.36 7.28 -13.44
N ASN A 16 6.75 6.15 -13.74
CA ASN A 16 7.42 4.88 -13.50
C ASN A 16 8.52 4.74 -14.56
N HIS A 17 9.79 4.95 -14.20
CA HIS A 17 10.84 4.12 -14.78
C HIS A 17 10.58 2.69 -14.30
N ARG A 18 9.67 1.98 -14.99
CA ARG A 18 9.52 0.54 -14.89
C ARG A 18 9.48 0.01 -16.30
N GLU A 19 10.57 -0.66 -16.63
CA GLU A 19 10.83 -1.41 -17.85
C GLU A 19 9.55 -2.05 -18.41
N ILE A 20 9.40 -1.99 -19.74
CA ILE A 20 8.38 -2.79 -20.42
C ILE A 20 8.61 -4.24 -19.99
N PRO A 21 7.63 -4.90 -19.31
CA PRO A 21 7.85 -6.23 -18.80
C PRO A 21 8.24 -7.17 -19.94
N SER A 22 9.25 -8.00 -19.71
CA SER A 22 9.72 -8.92 -20.75
C SER A 22 8.58 -9.86 -21.20
N LEU A 23 8.62 -10.31 -22.45
CA LEU A 23 7.64 -11.27 -22.96
C LEU A 23 7.61 -12.56 -22.10
N SER A 24 8.77 -12.96 -21.59
CA SER A 24 8.91 -14.09 -20.66
C SER A 24 8.12 -13.86 -19.37
N TYR A 25 8.25 -12.67 -18.77
CA TYR A 25 7.48 -12.29 -17.57
C TYR A 25 5.98 -12.30 -17.84
N LEU A 26 5.52 -11.69 -18.94
CA LEU A 26 4.10 -11.61 -19.29
C LEU A 26 3.50 -13.00 -19.58
N SER A 27 4.25 -13.85 -20.29
CA SER A 27 3.82 -15.22 -20.60
C SER A 27 3.70 -16.06 -19.34
N ASN A 28 4.71 -16.00 -18.47
CA ASN A 28 4.69 -16.70 -17.19
C ASN A 28 3.52 -16.23 -16.31
N ARG A 29 3.25 -14.92 -16.29
CA ARG A 29 2.09 -14.35 -15.59
C ARG A 29 0.77 -14.92 -16.09
N VAL A 30 0.56 -14.97 -17.40
CA VAL A 30 -0.68 -15.53 -17.97
C VAL A 30 -0.87 -16.98 -17.55
N VAL A 31 0.20 -17.78 -17.60
CA VAL A 31 0.17 -19.18 -17.16
C VAL A 31 -0.19 -19.28 -15.68
N CYS A 32 0.50 -18.57 -14.81
CA CYS A 32 0.26 -18.57 -13.36
C CYS A 32 -1.17 -18.17 -13.00
N LEU A 33 -1.70 -17.10 -13.62
CA LEU A 33 -3.07 -16.65 -13.37
C LEU A 33 -4.11 -17.66 -13.85
N LYS A 34 -3.86 -18.36 -14.97
CA LYS A 34 -4.75 -19.42 -15.46
C LYS A 34 -4.73 -20.65 -14.55
N ILE A 35 -3.55 -21.05 -14.07
CA ILE A 35 -3.41 -22.13 -13.08
C ILE A 35 -4.17 -21.75 -11.80
N PHE A 36 -4.01 -20.52 -11.32
CA PHE A 36 -4.73 -20.02 -10.16
C PHE A 36 -6.26 -20.07 -10.37
N GLN A 37 -6.77 -19.46 -11.45
CA GLN A 37 -8.20 -19.46 -11.77
C GLN A 37 -8.80 -20.87 -11.87
N ALA A 38 -8.06 -21.83 -12.43
CA ALA A 38 -8.51 -23.21 -12.53
C ALA A 38 -8.65 -23.91 -11.16
N ASN A 39 -7.87 -23.48 -10.16
CA ASN A 39 -7.76 -24.15 -8.86
C ASN A 39 -8.41 -23.40 -7.69
N VAL A 40 -8.73 -22.11 -7.84
CA VAL A 40 -9.02 -21.25 -6.69
C VAL A 40 -10.36 -21.58 -6.03
N ARG A 41 -11.49 -21.60 -6.77
CA ARG A 41 -12.84 -21.88 -6.26
C ARG A 41 -13.05 -21.39 -4.80
N TRP A 42 -13.62 -22.23 -3.93
CA TRP A 42 -13.88 -21.95 -2.50
C TRP A 42 -12.76 -22.44 -1.58
N ARG A 43 -11.62 -22.86 -2.15
CA ARG A 43 -10.57 -23.56 -1.41
C ARG A 43 -9.76 -22.58 -0.55
N SER A 44 -9.13 -23.09 0.50
CA SER A 44 -8.20 -22.26 1.26
C SER A 44 -6.92 -22.04 0.46
N LEU A 45 -6.33 -20.85 0.58
CA LEU A 45 -5.07 -20.51 -0.08
C LEU A 45 -3.95 -21.49 0.29
N LYS A 46 -3.92 -21.94 1.55
CA LYS A 46 -2.92 -22.91 2.03
C LYS A 46 -3.03 -24.25 1.30
N ASP A 47 -4.26 -24.76 1.11
CA ASP A 47 -4.49 -26.02 0.41
C ASP A 47 -4.11 -25.91 -1.07
N ILE A 48 -4.48 -24.78 -1.72
CA ILE A 48 -4.13 -24.51 -3.11
C ILE A 48 -2.60 -24.50 -3.29
N VAL A 49 -1.87 -23.83 -2.38
CA VAL A 49 -0.41 -23.76 -2.42
C VAL A 49 0.21 -25.15 -2.29
N VAL A 50 -0.24 -25.97 -1.33
CA VAL A 50 0.30 -27.32 -1.11
C VAL A 50 0.07 -28.21 -2.33
N ASP A 51 -1.16 -28.21 -2.85
CA ASP A 51 -1.53 -29.02 -4.00
C ASP A 51 -0.77 -28.62 -5.26
N LEU A 52 -0.68 -27.32 -5.56
CA LEU A 52 0.02 -26.84 -6.74
C LEU A 52 1.52 -27.12 -6.66
N LYS A 53 2.13 -27.01 -5.48
CA LYS A 53 3.52 -27.44 -5.28
C LYS A 53 3.72 -28.92 -5.58
N PHE A 54 2.78 -29.76 -5.16
CA PHE A 54 2.84 -31.19 -5.45
C PHE A 54 2.64 -31.48 -6.95
N GLN A 55 1.64 -30.86 -7.58
CA GLN A 55 1.35 -31.02 -9.00
C GLN A 55 2.50 -30.55 -9.90
N LEU A 56 3.08 -29.38 -9.62
CA LEU A 56 4.20 -28.84 -10.41
C LEU A 56 5.45 -29.72 -10.38
N ARG A 57 5.69 -30.43 -9.27
CA ARG A 57 6.78 -31.41 -9.19
C ARG A 57 6.59 -32.54 -10.20
N GLN A 58 5.35 -32.97 -10.42
CA GLN A 58 5.00 -34.07 -11.32
C GLN A 58 5.02 -33.67 -12.80
N TRP A 59 4.95 -32.37 -13.14
CA TRP A 59 4.94 -31.94 -14.54
C TRP A 59 6.25 -32.26 -15.24
N GLN A 60 6.19 -32.80 -16.45
CA GLN A 60 7.37 -33.08 -17.27
C GLN A 60 7.82 -31.84 -18.06
N ILE A 61 8.19 -30.79 -17.32
CA ILE A 61 8.72 -29.54 -17.89
C ILE A 61 10.11 -29.22 -17.34
N PRO A 62 10.93 -28.44 -18.08
CA PRO A 62 12.26 -28.03 -17.61
C PRO A 62 12.25 -27.32 -16.25
N ASN A 63 13.27 -27.55 -15.43
CA ASN A 63 13.33 -27.02 -14.05
C ASN A 63 13.34 -25.49 -13.99
N ASN A 64 13.96 -24.82 -14.96
CA ASN A 64 13.93 -23.36 -15.07
C ASN A 64 12.50 -22.82 -15.27
N VAL A 65 11.67 -23.53 -16.06
CA VAL A 65 10.26 -23.19 -16.25
C VAL A 65 9.45 -23.48 -14.98
N LYS A 66 9.72 -24.60 -14.29
CA LYS A 66 9.08 -24.90 -13.00
C LYS A 66 9.35 -23.80 -11.96
N ASN A 67 10.60 -23.36 -11.86
CA ASN A 67 10.99 -22.30 -10.95
C ASN A 67 10.30 -20.98 -11.30
N GLY A 68 10.27 -20.62 -12.59
CA GLY A 68 9.54 -19.44 -13.05
C GLY A 68 8.06 -19.47 -12.69
N ILE A 69 7.37 -20.59 -12.91
CA ILE A 69 5.95 -20.75 -12.55
C ILE A 69 5.78 -20.67 -11.03
N PHE A 70 6.65 -21.31 -10.26
CA PHE A 70 6.60 -21.27 -8.81
C PHE A 70 6.76 -19.85 -8.26
N ASP A 71 7.69 -19.06 -8.80
CA ASP A 71 7.89 -17.66 -8.43
C ASP A 71 6.66 -16.83 -8.80
N GLY A 72 6.12 -17.02 -10.00
CA GLY A 72 4.90 -16.32 -10.45
C GLY A 72 3.65 -16.67 -9.63
N LEU A 73 3.49 -17.93 -9.24
CA LEU A 73 2.43 -18.35 -8.32
C LEU A 73 2.63 -17.77 -6.92
N THR A 74 3.87 -17.71 -6.45
CA THR A 74 4.20 -17.08 -5.15
C THR A 74 3.77 -15.62 -5.14
N GLU A 75 4.05 -14.86 -6.20
CA GLU A 75 3.58 -13.48 -6.33
C GLU A 75 2.04 -13.39 -6.42
N THR A 76 1.40 -14.30 -7.16
CA THR A 76 -0.07 -14.37 -7.26
C THR A 76 -0.71 -14.59 -5.88
N PHE A 77 -0.18 -15.52 -5.08
CA PHE A 77 -0.71 -15.83 -3.75
C PHE A 77 -0.43 -14.72 -2.74
N ARG A 78 0.74 -14.09 -2.83
CA ARG A 78 1.08 -12.94 -2.02
C ARG A 78 0.09 -11.80 -2.26
N GLU A 79 -0.23 -11.51 -3.53
CA GLU A 79 -1.19 -10.47 -3.85
C GLU A 79 -2.62 -10.84 -3.40
N LEU A 80 -3.02 -12.10 -3.56
CA LEU A 80 -4.31 -12.56 -3.05
C LEU A 80 -4.42 -12.43 -1.54
N GLN A 81 -3.34 -12.75 -0.82
CA GLN A 81 -3.26 -12.60 0.63
C GLN A 81 -3.38 -11.12 1.01
N ARG A 82 -2.64 -10.21 0.34
CA ARG A 82 -2.77 -8.75 0.54
C ARG A 82 -4.22 -8.30 0.34
N TRP A 83 -4.86 -8.72 -0.75
CA TRP A 83 -6.25 -8.38 -1.04
C TRP A 83 -7.20 -8.90 0.04
N THR A 84 -7.05 -10.16 0.44
CA THR A 84 -7.88 -10.80 1.47
C THR A 84 -7.71 -10.10 2.82
N GLU A 85 -6.48 -9.80 3.23
CA GLU A 85 -6.17 -9.06 4.46
C GLU A 85 -6.79 -7.67 4.46
N LYS A 86 -6.64 -6.89 3.38
CA LYS A 86 -7.27 -5.57 3.22
C LYS A 86 -8.79 -5.64 3.37
N HIS A 87 -9.44 -6.53 2.63
CA HIS A 87 -10.91 -6.60 2.61
C HIS A 87 -11.50 -7.26 3.86
N SER A 88 -10.70 -8.07 4.59
CA SER A 88 -11.12 -8.61 5.88
C SER A 88 -11.48 -7.51 6.89
N GLN A 89 -10.85 -6.32 6.76
CA GLN A 89 -11.09 -5.16 7.63
C GLN A 89 -12.48 -4.54 7.44
N MET A 90 -13.19 -4.90 6.37
CA MET A 90 -14.58 -4.49 6.15
C MET A 90 -15.55 -5.15 7.12
N PHE A 91 -15.15 -6.27 7.73
CA PHE A 91 -15.98 -7.01 8.65
C PHE A 91 -15.53 -6.68 10.07
N PRO A 92 -16.32 -5.92 10.85
CA PRO A 92 -16.00 -5.72 12.25
C PRO A 92 -15.89 -7.07 12.95
N GLU A 93 -14.82 -7.28 13.73
CA GLU A 93 -14.74 -8.42 14.62
C GLU A 93 -15.90 -8.30 15.61
N THR A 94 -16.94 -9.11 15.43
CA THR A 94 -18.02 -9.18 16.41
C THR A 94 -17.44 -9.72 17.72
N THR A 95 -17.09 -8.83 18.64
CA THR A 95 -16.88 -9.11 20.07
C THR A 95 -18.21 -9.44 20.76
N THR A 96 -19.17 -10.02 20.05
CA THR A 96 -20.41 -10.48 20.65
C THR A 96 -20.14 -11.70 21.52
N LYS A 97 -20.80 -11.79 22.67
CA LYS A 97 -20.77 -12.95 23.59
C LYS A 97 -21.01 -14.31 22.91
N ILE A 98 -21.62 -14.31 21.72
CA ILE A 98 -21.84 -15.48 20.85
C ILE A 98 -20.51 -16.08 20.35
N THR A 99 -19.54 -15.26 19.97
CA THR A 99 -18.21 -15.70 19.51
C THR A 99 -17.37 -16.24 20.67
N ALA A 100 -17.55 -15.69 21.88
CA ALA A 100 -16.96 -16.24 23.10
C ALA A 100 -17.54 -17.62 23.47
N ARG A 101 -18.86 -17.81 23.37
CA ARG A 101 -19.53 -19.11 23.55
C ARG A 101 -19.14 -20.13 22.48
N ARG A 102 -19.00 -19.73 21.20
CA ARG A 102 -18.53 -20.62 20.12
C ARG A 102 -17.07 -21.03 20.27
N ARG A 103 -16.19 -20.11 20.70
CA ARG A 103 -14.80 -20.44 21.05
C ARG A 103 -14.71 -21.40 22.25
N GLN A 104 -15.61 -21.26 23.24
CA GLN A 104 -15.72 -22.22 24.36
C GLN A 104 -16.28 -23.59 23.95
N ALA A 105 -17.02 -23.69 22.84
CA ALA A 105 -17.60 -24.92 22.33
C ALA A 105 -16.70 -25.67 21.32
N GLY A 106 -15.42 -25.30 21.15
CA GLY A 106 -14.48 -25.96 20.25
C GLY A 106 -14.76 -25.79 18.74
N LEU A 107 -15.86 -25.13 18.37
CA LEU A 107 -16.16 -24.78 16.99
C LEU A 107 -15.41 -23.49 16.64
N ALA A 108 -14.28 -23.63 15.95
CA ALA A 108 -13.56 -22.49 15.39
C ALA A 108 -14.52 -21.69 14.50
N ALA A 109 -14.99 -20.54 15.01
CA ALA A 109 -15.83 -19.65 14.25
C ALA A 109 -15.00 -19.16 13.05
N VAL A 110 -15.37 -19.60 11.85
CA VAL A 110 -14.76 -19.18 10.59
C VAL A 110 -14.75 -17.65 10.57
N HIS A 111 -13.58 -17.05 10.41
CA HIS A 111 -13.43 -15.59 10.35
C HIS A 111 -14.29 -15.06 9.20
N ARG A 112 -15.06 -13.98 9.38
CA ARG A 112 -15.96 -13.46 8.33
C ARG A 112 -15.23 -13.11 7.04
N GLY A 113 -13.94 -12.76 7.13
CA GLY A 113 -13.06 -12.56 5.98
C GLY A 113 -12.88 -13.81 5.10
N GLU A 114 -13.18 -15.01 5.58
CA GLU A 114 -13.12 -16.24 4.76
C GLU A 114 -14.26 -16.29 3.72
N HIS A 115 -15.32 -15.50 3.92
CA HIS A 115 -16.37 -15.32 2.91
C HIS A 115 -15.88 -14.52 1.70
N LEU A 116 -14.69 -13.92 1.76
CA LEU A 116 -14.10 -13.26 0.60
C LEU A 116 -13.65 -14.24 -0.47
N ARG A 117 -13.44 -15.52 -0.12
CA ARG A 117 -13.06 -16.59 -1.07
C ARG A 117 -14.09 -16.77 -2.19
N ILE A 118 -15.35 -16.48 -1.90
CA ILE A 118 -16.48 -16.50 -2.84
C ILE A 118 -16.22 -15.59 -4.05
N PHE A 119 -15.40 -14.54 -3.86
CA PHE A 119 -15.16 -13.52 -4.86
C PHE A 119 -13.85 -13.71 -5.65
N TYR A 120 -13.12 -14.79 -5.41
CA TYR A 120 -11.83 -15.02 -6.07
C TYR A 120 -11.94 -15.14 -7.60
N ASP A 121 -13.06 -15.64 -8.10
CA ASP A 121 -13.34 -15.72 -9.54
C ASP A 121 -13.69 -14.36 -10.17
N HIS A 122 -13.95 -13.33 -9.34
CA HIS A 122 -14.28 -11.96 -9.76
C HIS A 122 -13.10 -10.99 -9.64
N LEU A 123 -11.91 -11.46 -9.30
CA LEU A 123 -10.71 -10.62 -9.18
C LEU A 123 -10.25 -10.13 -10.55
N VAL A 124 -10.06 -8.81 -10.65
CA VAL A 124 -9.56 -8.15 -11.84
C VAL A 124 -8.06 -7.91 -11.67
N TRP A 125 -7.24 -8.55 -12.50
CA TRP A 125 -5.78 -8.44 -12.43
C TRP A 125 -5.25 -7.35 -13.35
N SER A 126 -4.28 -6.56 -12.88
CA SER A 126 -3.59 -5.52 -13.65
C SER A 126 -2.88 -6.10 -14.87
N GLN A 127 -2.96 -5.45 -16.03
CA GLN A 127 -2.40 -5.97 -17.29
C GLN A 127 -0.88 -6.21 -17.25
N LYS A 128 -0.13 -5.40 -16.50
CA LYS A 128 1.35 -5.36 -16.55
C LYS A 128 2.04 -6.10 -15.40
N GLY A 129 1.30 -6.62 -14.43
CA GLY A 129 1.90 -7.27 -13.26
C GLY A 129 0.93 -8.15 -12.49
N TYR A 130 1.41 -8.80 -11.43
CA TYR A 130 0.60 -9.67 -10.57
C TYR A 130 -0.28 -8.90 -9.58
N ASN A 131 -0.50 -7.60 -9.75
CA ASN A 131 -1.31 -6.81 -8.81
C ASN A 131 -2.81 -6.93 -9.15
N ILE A 132 -3.66 -6.96 -8.13
CA ILE A 132 -5.11 -6.87 -8.30
C ILE A 132 -5.49 -5.39 -8.43
N ASP A 133 -6.34 -5.08 -9.42
CA ASP A 133 -6.99 -3.77 -9.51
C ASP A 133 -8.13 -3.74 -8.49
N ASP A 134 -7.86 -3.16 -7.32
CA ASP A 134 -8.76 -3.12 -6.18
C ASP A 134 -10.11 -2.46 -6.51
N LEU A 135 -10.09 -1.33 -7.22
CA LEU A 135 -11.31 -0.60 -7.59
C LEU A 135 -12.15 -1.37 -8.61
N GLN A 136 -11.54 -1.86 -9.69
CA GLN A 136 -12.26 -2.62 -10.71
C GLN A 136 -12.80 -3.93 -10.15
N THR A 137 -12.02 -4.60 -9.30
CA THR A 137 -12.46 -5.80 -8.57
C THR A 137 -13.65 -5.48 -7.67
N ALA A 138 -13.59 -4.40 -6.91
CA ALA A 138 -14.70 -3.99 -6.06
C ALA A 138 -15.96 -3.69 -6.88
N TYR A 139 -15.85 -3.05 -8.04
CA TYR A 139 -16.99 -2.83 -8.93
C TYR A 139 -17.54 -4.15 -9.50
N ALA A 140 -16.67 -5.05 -9.94
CA ALA A 140 -17.07 -6.37 -10.42
C ALA A 140 -17.84 -7.13 -9.34
N ILE A 141 -17.34 -7.14 -8.11
CA ILE A 141 -18.00 -7.79 -6.97
C ILE A 141 -19.32 -7.10 -6.63
N ALA A 142 -19.32 -5.77 -6.49
CA ALA A 142 -20.51 -5.02 -6.08
C ALA A 142 -21.63 -5.11 -7.12
N LYS A 143 -21.32 -4.96 -8.41
CA LYS A 143 -22.32 -4.92 -9.48
C LYS A 143 -22.76 -6.31 -9.95
N ILE A 144 -21.83 -7.28 -10.02
CA ILE A 144 -22.09 -8.60 -10.61
C ILE A 144 -22.32 -9.65 -9.51
N ALA A 145 -21.35 -9.83 -8.62
CA ALA A 145 -21.38 -10.94 -7.66
C ALA A 145 -22.39 -10.73 -6.52
N CYS A 146 -22.58 -9.49 -6.07
CA CYS A 146 -23.43 -9.14 -4.92
C CYS A 146 -24.85 -8.69 -5.31
N HIS A 147 -25.43 -9.23 -6.39
CA HIS A 147 -26.80 -8.86 -6.80
C HIS A 147 -27.82 -9.10 -5.67
N ASP A 148 -27.75 -10.27 -5.02
CA ASP A 148 -28.65 -10.70 -3.94
C ASP A 148 -28.10 -10.46 -2.52
N TRP A 149 -26.98 -9.76 -2.39
CA TRP A 149 -26.40 -9.42 -1.08
C TRP A 149 -26.26 -7.90 -0.89
N PRO A 150 -27.35 -7.19 -0.55
CA PRO A 150 -27.36 -5.74 -0.43
C PRO A 150 -26.34 -5.20 0.59
N GLN A 151 -26.16 -5.89 1.71
CA GLN A 151 -25.21 -5.48 2.75
C GLN A 151 -23.76 -5.51 2.22
N MET A 152 -23.33 -6.61 1.59
CA MET A 152 -21.98 -6.71 1.04
C MET A 152 -21.74 -5.67 -0.04
N LYS A 153 -22.72 -5.48 -0.94
CA LYS A 153 -22.70 -4.42 -1.96
C LYS A 153 -22.52 -3.03 -1.33
N PHE A 154 -23.26 -2.73 -0.26
CA PHE A 154 -23.13 -1.48 0.49
C PHE A 154 -21.74 -1.32 1.12
N GLN A 155 -21.22 -2.36 1.75
CA GLN A 155 -19.90 -2.33 2.38
C GLN A 155 -18.78 -2.03 1.37
N PHE A 156 -18.78 -2.68 0.20
CA PHE A 156 -17.83 -2.38 -0.88
C PHE A 156 -18.01 -0.94 -1.38
N ALA A 157 -19.25 -0.52 -1.64
CA ALA A 157 -19.53 0.83 -2.11
C ALA A 157 -19.02 1.90 -1.13
N CYS A 158 -19.17 1.68 0.18
CA CYS A 158 -18.66 2.55 1.22
C CYS A 158 -17.14 2.61 1.28
N CYS A 159 -16.46 1.46 1.27
CA CYS A 159 -14.99 1.38 1.39
C CYS A 159 -14.25 1.89 0.15
N TYR A 160 -14.90 1.87 -1.02
CA TYR A 160 -14.35 2.37 -2.28
C TYR A 160 -14.96 3.71 -2.74
N ALA A 161 -15.81 4.33 -1.90
CA ALA A 161 -16.51 5.57 -2.22
C ALA A 161 -17.22 5.55 -3.59
N MET A 162 -17.92 4.44 -3.90
CA MET A 162 -18.71 4.28 -5.13
C MET A 162 -20.01 5.08 -5.04
N THR A 163 -19.91 6.39 -5.26
CA THR A 163 -21.03 7.32 -5.12
C THR A 163 -22.19 7.00 -6.07
N ASP A 164 -21.92 6.47 -7.25
CA ASP A 164 -22.93 6.00 -8.21
C ASP A 164 -23.84 4.92 -7.61
N LEU A 165 -23.28 4.04 -6.77
CA LEU A 165 -24.05 3.02 -6.05
C LEU A 165 -24.67 3.57 -4.77
N LEU A 166 -23.90 4.34 -3.98
CA LEU A 166 -24.34 4.80 -2.64
C LEU A 166 -25.56 5.71 -2.70
N TYR A 167 -25.64 6.59 -3.69
CA TYR A 167 -26.77 7.52 -3.87
C TYR A 167 -27.95 6.93 -4.63
N ASN A 168 -27.87 5.66 -5.02
CA ASN A 168 -28.98 5.00 -5.70
C ASN A 168 -30.01 4.50 -4.67
N ASP A 169 -31.09 5.25 -4.49
CA ASP A 169 -32.16 4.92 -3.55
C ASP A 169 -32.90 3.60 -3.88
N TYR A 170 -32.86 3.13 -5.14
CA TYR A 170 -33.40 1.82 -5.49
C TYR A 170 -32.53 0.67 -4.94
N LEU A 171 -31.21 0.88 -4.89
CA LEU A 171 -30.28 -0.08 -4.30
C LEU A 171 -30.29 -0.01 -2.77
N PHE A 172 -30.31 1.19 -2.20
CA PHE A 172 -30.16 1.40 -0.76
C PHE A 172 -31.25 2.31 -0.19
N ASP A 173 -32.50 1.88 -0.26
CA ASP A 173 -33.64 2.63 0.28
C ASP A 173 -33.52 2.91 1.80
N LYS A 174 -34.40 3.79 2.30
CA LYS A 174 -34.43 4.19 3.72
C LYS A 174 -34.63 3.00 4.69
N ILE A 175 -35.33 1.95 4.30
CA ILE A 175 -35.58 0.76 5.14
C ILE A 175 -34.30 -0.08 5.23
N ARG A 176 -33.63 -0.32 4.10
CA ARG A 176 -32.34 -1.00 4.01
C ARG A 176 -31.28 -0.25 4.82
N ARG A 177 -31.18 1.08 4.68
CA ARG A 177 -30.25 1.90 5.47
C ARG A 177 -30.50 1.79 6.97
N LYS A 178 -31.76 1.77 7.42
CA LYS A 178 -32.12 1.50 8.83
C LYS A 178 -31.69 0.10 9.29
N CYS A 179 -31.81 -0.91 8.43
CA CYS A 179 -31.36 -2.27 8.73
C CYS A 179 -29.83 -2.33 8.84
N PHE A 180 -29.11 -1.76 7.88
CA PHE A 180 -27.66 -1.67 7.88
C PHE A 180 -27.13 -0.96 9.12
N ARG A 181 -27.78 0.14 9.55
CA ARG A 181 -27.43 0.82 10.80
C ARG A 181 -27.40 -0.15 11.98
N LYS A 182 -28.44 -0.96 12.16
CA LYS A 182 -28.49 -1.94 13.27
C LYS A 182 -27.40 -3.01 13.20
N GLN A 183 -26.85 -3.28 12.01
CA GLN A 183 -25.89 -4.36 11.77
C GLN A 183 -24.44 -3.87 11.67
N LEU A 184 -24.23 -2.61 11.32
CA LEU A 184 -22.94 -2.06 10.88
C LEU A 184 -22.54 -0.74 11.58
N ASP A 185 -23.37 -0.14 12.46
CA ASP A 185 -23.12 1.20 13.04
C ASP A 185 -21.76 1.34 13.74
N ASP A 186 -21.24 0.25 14.31
CA ASP A 186 -19.98 0.30 15.06
C ASP A 186 -18.76 0.52 14.15
N HIS A 187 -18.91 0.36 12.83
CA HIS A 187 -17.82 0.54 11.88
C HIS A 187 -17.75 1.99 11.39
N PRO A 188 -16.59 2.68 11.52
CA PRO A 188 -16.49 4.13 11.29
C PRO A 188 -16.89 4.54 9.87
N VAL A 189 -16.54 3.72 8.87
CA VAL A 189 -16.89 4.00 7.46
C VAL A 189 -18.40 3.90 7.23
N TYR A 190 -19.08 2.94 7.87
CA TYR A 190 -20.50 2.68 7.61
C TYR A 190 -21.38 3.67 8.37
N ASP A 191 -21.06 3.99 9.63
CA ASP A 191 -21.72 5.09 10.38
C ASP A 191 -21.63 6.41 9.59
N PHE A 192 -20.44 6.74 9.09
CA PHE A 192 -20.22 7.94 8.29
C PHE A 192 -21.15 7.99 7.07
N TRP A 193 -21.12 6.97 6.22
CA TRP A 193 -21.93 6.94 5.00
C TRP A 193 -23.42 6.89 5.31
N LEU A 194 -23.87 6.09 6.28
CA LEU A 194 -25.27 6.01 6.66
C LEU A 194 -25.81 7.35 7.19
N ARG A 195 -24.98 8.11 7.90
CA ARG A 195 -25.35 9.46 8.37
C ARG A 195 -25.48 10.44 7.20
N VAL A 196 -24.49 10.42 6.32
CA VAL A 196 -24.44 11.24 5.11
C VAL A 196 -25.62 10.98 4.19
N LEU A 197 -25.97 9.70 3.97
CA LEU A 197 -27.05 9.29 3.07
C LEU A 197 -28.44 9.58 3.65
N ASP A 198 -28.58 9.66 4.97
CA ASP A 198 -29.85 10.00 5.60
C ASP A 198 -30.15 11.51 5.60
N ASN A 199 -29.12 12.35 5.53
CA ASN A 199 -29.29 13.80 5.53
C ASN A 199 -28.20 14.48 4.70
N SER A 200 -28.59 15.07 3.58
CA SER A 200 -27.69 15.76 2.65
C SER A 200 -26.95 16.95 3.27
N THR A 201 -27.49 17.57 4.34
CA THR A 201 -26.84 18.68 5.05
C THR A 201 -25.67 18.22 5.94
N GLU A 202 -25.56 16.92 6.24
CA GLU A 202 -24.49 16.36 7.05
C GLU A 202 -23.12 16.53 6.43
N TRP A 203 -23.02 16.45 5.09
CA TRP A 203 -21.77 16.74 4.38
C TRP A 203 -21.19 18.09 4.76
N LYS A 204 -22.00 19.15 4.68
CA LYS A 204 -21.58 20.52 5.04
C LYS A 204 -21.25 20.67 6.52
N ARG A 205 -21.85 19.83 7.38
CA ARG A 205 -21.59 19.87 8.82
C ARG A 205 -20.29 19.16 9.20
N LEU A 206 -19.96 18.06 8.53
CA LEU A 206 -18.77 17.26 8.80
C LEU A 206 -17.51 17.91 8.20
N PHE A 207 -17.64 18.54 7.03
CA PHE A 207 -16.56 19.21 6.31
C PHE A 207 -16.73 20.72 6.37
N ARG A 208 -16.62 21.25 7.59
CA ARG A 208 -16.70 22.69 7.81
C ARG A 208 -15.33 23.33 7.60
N ASP A 209 -15.29 24.33 6.73
CA ASP A 209 -14.06 25.05 6.41
C ASP A 209 -13.70 26.10 7.48
N ASP A 210 -14.66 26.49 8.33
CA ASP A 210 -14.48 27.47 9.41
C ASP A 210 -13.66 26.94 10.60
N ARG A 211 -13.40 25.63 10.64
CA ARG A 211 -12.70 24.96 11.73
C ARG A 211 -11.36 24.41 11.27
N MET A 212 -10.32 24.66 12.06
CA MET A 212 -9.03 24.00 11.88
C MET A 212 -9.09 22.51 12.24
N ILE A 213 -9.95 22.14 13.19
CA ILE A 213 -10.08 20.76 13.67
C ILE A 213 -11.18 20.05 12.88
N VAL A 214 -10.82 18.90 12.32
CA VAL A 214 -11.73 18.04 11.57
C VAL A 214 -12.64 17.26 12.52
N ASP A 215 -13.89 17.05 12.12
CA ASP A 215 -14.85 16.26 12.90
C ASP A 215 -14.30 14.86 13.21
N GLN A 216 -14.48 14.41 14.45
CA GLN A 216 -13.95 13.12 14.92
C GLN A 216 -14.38 11.95 14.03
N ARG A 217 -15.60 11.96 13.48
CA ARG A 217 -16.07 10.89 12.60
C ARG A 217 -15.29 10.85 11.31
N VAL A 218 -15.04 12.02 10.73
CA VAL A 218 -14.21 12.14 9.52
C VAL A 218 -12.79 11.66 9.82
N VAL A 219 -12.20 12.03 10.97
CA VAL A 219 -10.88 11.55 11.39
C VAL A 219 -10.84 10.01 11.49
N LEU A 220 -11.87 9.38 12.06
CA LEU A 220 -11.95 7.91 12.18
C LEU A 220 -12.03 7.21 10.82
N VAL A 221 -12.76 7.79 9.86
CA VAL A 221 -12.85 7.26 8.49
C VAL A 221 -11.51 7.42 7.76
N PHE A 222 -10.85 8.58 7.89
CA PHE A 222 -9.50 8.79 7.36
C PHE A 222 -8.51 7.80 7.95
N GLN A 223 -8.51 7.63 9.27
CA GLN A 223 -7.66 6.66 9.95
C GLN A 223 -7.88 5.25 9.37
N PHE A 224 -9.14 4.82 9.23
CA PHE A 224 -9.47 3.53 8.65
C PHE A 224 -8.93 3.40 7.21
N ALA A 225 -9.21 4.39 6.36
CA ALA A 225 -8.81 4.37 4.95
C ALA A 225 -7.28 4.35 4.79
N MET A 226 -6.56 5.16 5.58
CA MET A 226 -5.11 5.24 5.55
C MET A 226 -4.44 3.96 6.06
N VAL A 227 -4.93 3.41 7.18
CA VAL A 227 -4.31 2.24 7.82
C VAL A 227 -4.55 0.96 7.01
N ASN A 228 -5.72 0.84 6.36
CA ASN A 228 -6.13 -0.37 5.66
C ASN A 228 -6.00 -0.29 4.13
N GLY A 229 -5.51 0.84 3.59
CA GLY A 229 -5.17 0.93 2.17
C GLY A 229 -6.35 1.20 1.24
N PHE A 230 -7.44 1.81 1.71
CA PHE A 230 -8.58 2.19 0.86
C PHE A 230 -8.35 3.58 0.25
N ILE A 231 -7.54 3.62 -0.81
CA ILE A 231 -7.06 4.85 -1.44
C ILE A 231 -8.18 5.67 -2.09
N GLU A 232 -9.21 5.02 -2.61
CA GLU A 232 -10.34 5.67 -3.27
C GLU A 232 -11.18 6.46 -2.28
N LEU A 233 -11.48 5.85 -1.12
CA LEU A 233 -12.13 6.54 -0.02
C LEU A 233 -11.26 7.67 0.53
N LEU A 234 -9.95 7.44 0.68
CA LEU A 234 -9.02 8.46 1.12
C LEU A 234 -9.06 9.69 0.20
N LYS A 235 -8.88 9.48 -1.11
CA LYS A 235 -8.93 10.55 -2.13
C LYS A 235 -10.27 11.29 -2.11
N HIS A 236 -11.37 10.54 -2.08
CA HIS A 236 -12.70 11.12 -2.07
C HIS A 236 -12.92 12.10 -0.91
N LEU A 237 -12.43 11.76 0.28
CA LEU A 237 -12.55 12.60 1.47
C LEU A 237 -11.49 13.72 1.50
N TRP A 238 -10.28 13.46 0.99
CA TRP A 238 -9.16 14.39 1.01
C TRP A 238 -9.49 15.71 0.31
N ASP A 239 -10.17 15.64 -0.83
CA ASP A 239 -10.59 16.78 -1.64
C ASP A 239 -11.66 17.66 -0.96
N LYS A 240 -12.18 17.24 0.20
CA LYS A 240 -13.18 17.96 1.00
C LYS A 240 -12.59 18.68 2.20
N LEU A 241 -11.29 18.53 2.44
CA LEU A 241 -10.59 19.19 3.54
C LEU A 241 -9.85 20.43 3.05
N THR A 242 -9.72 21.42 3.92
CA THR A 242 -8.83 22.57 3.71
C THR A 242 -7.37 22.15 3.89
N HIS A 243 -6.41 22.91 3.33
CA HIS A 243 -4.98 22.61 3.47
C HIS A 243 -4.52 22.40 4.93
N PRO A 244 -4.91 23.24 5.91
CA PRO A 244 -4.51 23.00 7.30
C PRO A 244 -5.10 21.72 7.91
N GLN A 245 -6.32 21.35 7.52
CA GLN A 245 -6.95 20.11 7.95
C GLN A 245 -6.25 18.89 7.34
N GLN A 246 -5.90 18.96 6.06
CA GLN A 246 -5.11 17.94 5.34
C GLN A 246 -3.76 17.73 6.01
N GLU A 247 -3.04 18.81 6.33
CA GLU A 247 -1.76 18.75 7.04
C GLU A 247 -1.92 18.08 8.41
N SER A 248 -2.89 18.54 9.21
CA SER A 248 -3.11 18.02 10.57
C SER A 248 -3.40 16.52 10.60
N ILE A 249 -4.37 16.06 9.80
CA ILE A 249 -4.73 14.63 9.74
C ILE A 249 -3.60 13.82 9.13
N GLY A 250 -3.01 14.28 8.03
CA GLY A 250 -1.98 13.54 7.34
C GLY A 250 -0.73 13.38 8.20
N PHE A 251 -0.30 14.40 8.93
CA PHE A 251 0.86 14.32 9.82
C PHE A 251 0.59 13.40 11.02
N LEU A 252 -0.61 13.45 11.58
CA LEU A 252 -1.01 12.58 12.70
C LEU A 252 -0.86 11.09 12.34
N TRP A 253 -1.25 10.71 11.12
CA TRP A 253 -1.26 9.31 10.69
C TRP A 253 -0.04 8.90 9.86
N TRP A 254 0.76 9.86 9.39
CA TRP A 254 1.93 9.61 8.55
C TRP A 254 2.85 8.55 9.14
N LYS A 255 3.21 8.67 10.42
CA LYS A 255 4.07 7.73 11.12
C LYS A 255 3.57 6.29 10.96
N LYS A 256 2.27 6.07 11.21
CA LYS A 256 1.64 4.74 11.14
C LYS A 256 1.61 4.17 9.72
N VAL A 257 1.41 5.00 8.71
CA VAL A 257 1.39 4.57 7.30
C VAL A 257 2.81 4.29 6.80
N CYS A 258 3.73 5.23 7.01
CA CYS A 258 5.11 5.17 6.54
C CYS A 258 5.84 3.96 7.11
N PHE A 259 5.70 3.64 8.40
CA PHE A 259 6.42 2.51 9.00
C PHE A 259 5.95 1.14 8.53
N ASN A 260 4.65 1.00 8.33
CA ASN A 260 4.09 -0.27 7.92
C ASN A 260 4.34 -0.53 6.44
N ALA A 261 4.43 0.53 5.61
CA ALA A 261 4.67 0.48 4.16
C ALA A 261 3.82 -0.58 3.40
N LYS A 262 2.70 -1.02 4.00
CA LYS A 262 1.84 -2.09 3.47
C LYS A 262 1.05 -1.63 2.25
N HIS A 263 0.66 -0.36 2.24
CA HIS A 263 -0.23 0.22 1.25
C HIS A 263 0.50 1.32 0.48
N LYS A 264 1.24 0.89 -0.56
CA LYS A 264 2.10 1.74 -1.40
C LYS A 264 1.35 2.95 -1.96
N ASP A 265 0.13 2.74 -2.47
CA ASP A 265 -0.67 3.82 -3.07
C ASP A 265 -1.08 4.89 -2.06
N VAL A 266 -1.41 4.49 -0.83
CA VAL A 266 -1.71 5.43 0.27
C VAL A 266 -0.47 6.20 0.69
N MET A 267 0.65 5.49 0.86
CA MET A 267 1.91 6.12 1.22
C MET A 267 2.34 7.14 0.17
N HIS A 268 2.29 6.77 -1.11
CA HIS A 268 2.65 7.65 -2.23
C HIS A 268 1.73 8.87 -2.29
N PHE A 269 0.41 8.65 -2.20
CA PHE A 269 -0.58 9.73 -2.20
C PHE A 269 -0.33 10.72 -1.07
N LEU A 270 -0.19 10.24 0.18
CA LEU A 270 0.05 11.10 1.33
C LEU A 270 1.41 11.79 1.24
N CYS A 271 2.45 11.08 0.82
CA CYS A 271 3.78 11.65 0.67
C CYS A 271 3.76 12.85 -0.29
N HIS A 272 3.11 12.70 -1.45
CA HIS A 272 3.03 13.76 -2.44
C HIS A 272 2.31 15.00 -1.89
N HIS A 273 1.07 14.82 -1.45
CA HIS A 273 0.22 15.94 -1.03
C HIS A 273 0.75 16.63 0.23
N LEU A 274 1.28 15.87 1.19
CA LEU A 274 1.83 16.46 2.40
C LEU A 274 3.17 17.17 2.18
N CYS A 275 3.97 16.74 1.21
CA CYS A 275 5.19 17.46 0.85
C CYS A 275 4.90 18.73 0.06
N GLU A 276 3.83 18.75 -0.74
CA GLU A 276 3.34 19.98 -1.38
C GLU A 276 2.85 21.00 -0.35
N ILE A 277 2.21 20.54 0.74
CA ILE A 277 1.75 21.42 1.82
C ILE A 277 2.94 21.89 2.68
N ASN A 278 3.74 20.95 3.21
CA ASN A 278 4.82 21.27 4.14
C ASN A 278 5.95 20.22 4.10
N LEU A 279 6.87 20.38 3.16
CA LEU A 279 8.07 19.54 3.01
C LEU A 279 8.94 19.50 4.27
N GLN A 280 9.12 20.65 4.95
CA GLN A 280 9.99 20.72 6.13
C GLN A 280 9.41 19.93 7.31
N GLY A 281 8.11 20.07 7.55
CA GLY A 281 7.36 19.31 8.54
C GLY A 281 7.43 17.81 8.25
N MET A 282 7.15 17.42 7.00
CA MET A 282 7.27 16.03 6.54
C MET A 282 8.68 15.48 6.76
N ALA A 283 9.71 16.23 6.39
CA ALA A 283 11.09 15.81 6.58
C ALA A 283 11.47 15.71 8.07
N ARG A 284 10.88 16.52 8.94
CA ARG A 284 11.10 16.41 10.39
C ARG A 284 10.48 15.14 10.95
N ILE A 285 9.20 14.88 10.69
CA ILE A 285 8.48 13.74 11.27
C ILE A 285 8.89 12.39 10.67
N THR A 286 9.45 12.40 9.45
CA THR A 286 9.92 11.18 8.77
C THR A 286 11.32 10.77 9.22
N TRP A 287 12.16 11.72 9.63
CA TRP A 287 13.60 11.49 9.83
C TRP A 287 13.92 10.36 10.80
N ASP A 288 13.43 10.43 12.03
CA ASP A 288 13.76 9.45 13.07
C ASP A 288 13.38 8.03 12.62
N SER A 289 12.24 7.94 11.93
CA SER A 289 11.67 6.71 11.39
C SER A 289 12.53 6.13 10.27
N PHE A 290 12.93 6.98 9.32
CA PHE A 290 13.77 6.61 8.19
C PHE A 290 15.18 6.25 8.65
N TYR A 291 15.80 7.08 9.47
CA TYR A 291 17.15 6.86 9.99
C TYR A 291 17.22 5.60 10.84
N HIS A 292 16.18 5.28 11.63
CA HIS A 292 16.12 4.01 12.35
C HIS A 292 16.09 2.79 11.41
N LYS A 293 15.39 2.87 10.26
CA LYS A 293 15.39 1.80 9.26
C LYS A 293 16.74 1.64 8.56
N VAL A 294 17.40 2.75 8.24
CA VAL A 294 18.79 2.73 7.77
C VAL A 294 19.68 2.07 8.83
N TYR A 295 19.57 2.48 10.08
CA TYR A 295 20.36 1.93 11.18
C TYR A 295 20.19 0.40 11.32
N LEU A 296 18.95 -0.11 11.27
CA LEU A 296 18.67 -1.55 11.28
C LEU A 296 19.22 -2.29 10.07
N SER A 297 19.28 -1.65 8.89
CA SER A 297 19.97 -2.20 7.72
C SER A 297 21.51 -2.16 7.87
N THR A 298 22.04 -1.34 8.77
CA THR A 298 23.48 -1.19 9.01
C THR A 298 24.05 -1.96 10.20
N GLN A 299 23.23 -2.34 11.19
CA GLN A 299 23.66 -3.26 12.25
C GLN A 299 23.60 -4.69 11.70
N GLY A 300 24.74 -5.24 11.30
CA GLY A 300 24.77 -6.48 10.53
C GLY A 300 25.88 -7.44 10.88
N ASP A 301 26.24 -7.53 12.16
CA ASP A 301 27.15 -8.59 12.63
C ASP A 301 26.43 -9.61 13.53
N GLU A 302 25.27 -9.27 14.13
CA GLU A 302 24.51 -10.16 15.03
C GLU A 302 23.17 -10.68 14.46
N LEU A 303 22.67 -10.11 13.35
CA LEU A 303 21.39 -10.49 12.74
C LEU A 303 21.55 -11.57 11.67
N CYS A 304 20.55 -12.46 11.55
CA CYS A 304 20.48 -13.47 10.49
C CYS A 304 20.43 -12.81 9.10
N VAL A 305 21.01 -13.47 8.09
CA VAL A 305 21.02 -13.03 6.68
C VAL A 305 19.60 -12.74 6.16
N SER A 306 18.59 -13.48 6.63
CA SER A 306 17.19 -13.26 6.26
C SER A 306 16.68 -11.88 6.73
N ASP A 307 17.01 -11.49 7.96
CA ASP A 307 16.53 -10.25 8.57
C ASP A 307 17.21 -9.02 7.94
N GLN A 308 18.48 -9.17 7.58
CA GLN A 308 19.23 -8.13 6.86
C GLN A 308 18.62 -7.84 5.48
N ASN A 309 18.27 -8.89 4.74
CA ASN A 309 17.62 -8.77 3.44
C ASN A 309 16.20 -8.17 3.56
N GLU A 310 15.47 -8.49 4.62
CA GLU A 310 14.16 -7.88 4.86
C GLU A 310 14.28 -6.39 5.17
N ASN A 311 15.23 -6.00 6.03
CA ASN A 311 15.48 -4.59 6.35
C ASN A 311 15.88 -3.78 5.12
N LEU A 312 16.73 -4.34 4.24
CA LEU A 312 17.12 -3.70 2.99
C LEU A 312 15.93 -3.52 2.04
N ARG A 313 15.09 -4.56 1.88
CA ARG A 313 13.85 -4.47 1.07
C ARG A 313 12.87 -3.44 1.61
N GLN A 314 12.75 -3.32 2.94
CA GLN A 314 11.91 -2.29 3.55
C GLN A 314 12.47 -0.88 3.30
N LEU A 315 13.79 -0.70 3.38
CA LEU A 315 14.45 0.57 3.05
C LEU A 315 14.25 0.95 1.58
N GLU A 316 14.46 0.02 0.66
CA GLU A 316 14.18 0.21 -0.77
C GLU A 316 12.72 0.59 -1.00
N CYS A 317 11.78 -0.14 -0.39
CA CYS A 317 10.35 0.18 -0.47
C CYS A 317 10.05 1.60 0.02
N LEU A 318 10.68 2.09 1.09
CA LEU A 318 10.49 3.47 1.53
C LEU A 318 10.99 4.48 0.49
N LEU A 319 12.19 4.27 -0.05
CA LEU A 319 12.81 5.17 -1.02
C LEU A 319 12.04 5.22 -2.35
N GLU A 320 11.53 4.07 -2.82
CA GLU A 320 10.66 3.97 -3.99
C GLU A 320 9.37 4.79 -3.83
N ASN A 321 8.76 4.75 -2.63
CA ASN A 321 7.44 5.33 -2.39
C ASN A 321 7.50 6.79 -1.91
N PHE A 322 8.66 7.28 -1.47
CA PHE A 322 8.86 8.69 -1.22
C PHE A 322 8.84 9.50 -2.52
N CYS A 323 8.11 10.62 -2.49
CA CYS A 323 8.17 11.60 -3.56
C CYS A 323 9.62 12.15 -3.68
N PRO A 324 10.03 12.63 -4.87
CA PRO A 324 11.41 13.08 -5.10
C PRO A 324 11.88 14.12 -4.07
N ASN A 325 11.00 15.05 -3.70
CA ASN A 325 11.30 16.11 -2.73
C ASN A 325 11.60 15.56 -1.33
N LEU A 326 10.78 14.64 -0.82
CA LEU A 326 11.02 14.03 0.49
C LEU A 326 12.27 13.17 0.47
N ARG A 327 12.46 12.39 -0.60
CA ARG A 327 13.63 11.53 -0.78
C ARG A 327 14.93 12.34 -0.75
N ALA A 328 15.00 13.40 -1.55
CA ALA A 328 16.11 14.34 -1.55
C ALA A 328 16.35 14.96 -0.16
N ALA A 329 15.28 15.40 0.51
CA ALA A 329 15.37 15.98 1.85
C ALA A 329 15.89 14.97 2.88
N MET A 330 15.48 13.69 2.82
CA MET A 330 15.93 12.62 3.71
C MET A 330 17.39 12.28 3.49
N LEU A 331 17.82 12.13 2.23
CA LEU A 331 19.20 11.76 1.92
C LEU A 331 20.20 12.89 2.23
N LYS A 332 19.80 14.16 2.09
CA LYS A 332 20.63 15.33 2.41
C LYS A 332 20.69 15.65 3.91
N LYS A 333 19.74 15.15 4.70
CA LYS A 333 19.56 15.55 6.10
C LYS A 333 20.81 15.27 6.94
N GLU A 334 21.07 16.18 7.89
CA GLU A 334 22.23 16.12 8.79
C GLU A 334 23.57 15.95 8.04
N ASN A 335 23.74 16.66 6.91
CA ASN A 335 24.93 16.61 6.06
C ASN A 335 25.20 15.20 5.48
N PHE A 336 24.18 14.61 4.87
CA PHE A 336 24.25 13.28 4.27
C PHE A 336 24.59 12.15 5.26
N ARG A 337 24.15 12.29 6.51
CA ARG A 337 24.46 11.37 7.61
C ARG A 337 24.18 9.90 7.27
N VAL A 338 23.04 9.63 6.62
CA VAL A 338 22.63 8.28 6.20
C VAL A 338 23.67 7.63 5.29
N ILE A 339 24.27 8.39 4.36
CA ILE A 339 25.30 7.93 3.42
C ILE A 339 26.63 7.76 4.14
N THR A 340 27.02 8.73 4.98
CA THR A 340 28.30 8.65 5.70
C THR A 340 28.31 7.50 6.70
N ASP A 341 27.18 7.22 7.36
CA ASP A 341 27.06 6.14 8.33
C ASP A 341 27.09 4.77 7.63
N THR A 342 26.36 4.59 6.52
CA THR A 342 26.45 3.35 5.72
C THR A 342 27.86 3.10 5.19
N PHE A 343 28.57 4.17 4.80
CA PHE A 343 29.99 4.08 4.44
C PHE A 343 30.83 3.64 5.63
N LEU A 344 30.72 4.31 6.79
CA LEU A 344 31.50 4.03 8.00
C LEU A 344 31.29 2.62 8.56
N TYR A 345 30.06 2.13 8.53
CA TYR A 345 29.71 0.76 8.94
C TYR A 345 30.04 -0.30 7.87
N ASN A 346 30.59 0.10 6.72
CA ASN A 346 30.99 -0.76 5.61
C ASN A 346 29.87 -1.69 5.14
N LYS A 347 28.72 -1.12 4.76
CA LYS A 347 27.53 -1.86 4.30
C LYS A 347 27.27 -1.60 2.80
N PRO A 348 27.86 -2.40 1.90
CA PRO A 348 27.91 -2.09 0.48
C PRO A 348 26.54 -2.09 -0.21
N GLU A 349 25.62 -2.97 0.18
CA GLU A 349 24.30 -3.09 -0.44
C GLU A 349 23.42 -1.88 -0.10
N ALA A 350 23.34 -1.53 1.19
CA ALA A 350 22.60 -0.35 1.63
C ALA A 350 23.23 0.94 1.08
N PHE A 351 24.56 1.00 1.02
CA PHE A 351 25.27 2.14 0.43
C PHE A 351 24.95 2.30 -1.06
N ALA A 352 25.09 1.24 -1.86
CA ALA A 352 24.76 1.27 -3.29
C ALA A 352 23.30 1.70 -3.52
N LEU A 353 22.36 1.10 -2.78
CA LEU A 353 20.95 1.47 -2.83
C LEU A 353 20.73 2.96 -2.59
N LEU A 354 21.34 3.54 -1.55
CA LEU A 354 21.18 4.96 -1.24
C LEU A 354 21.74 5.87 -2.35
N LEU A 355 22.85 5.48 -2.98
CA LEU A 355 23.45 6.22 -4.09
C LEU A 355 22.59 6.21 -5.36
N ASP A 356 21.80 5.17 -5.57
CA ASP A 356 20.91 5.09 -6.74
C ASP A 356 19.84 6.19 -6.74
N TYR A 357 19.50 6.70 -5.56
CA TYR A 357 18.46 7.71 -5.35
C TYR A 357 18.98 9.15 -5.23
N LEU A 358 20.29 9.38 -5.38
CA LEU A 358 20.86 10.72 -5.37
C LEU A 358 20.95 11.29 -6.79
N ASP A 359 20.65 12.58 -6.91
CA ASP A 359 20.94 13.30 -8.15
C ASP A 359 22.44 13.64 -8.28
N ARG A 360 22.84 14.11 -9.46
CA ARG A 360 24.24 14.44 -9.78
C ARG A 360 24.84 15.50 -8.85
N GLN A 361 24.06 16.49 -8.45
CA GLN A 361 24.51 17.56 -7.55
C GLN A 361 24.69 17.01 -6.13
N GLN A 362 23.73 16.23 -5.66
CA GLN A 362 23.76 15.57 -4.36
C GLN A 362 24.92 14.59 -4.25
N LEU A 363 25.20 13.80 -5.29
CA LEU A 363 26.37 12.92 -5.33
C LEU A 363 27.68 13.69 -5.16
N THR A 364 27.80 14.84 -5.83
CA THR A 364 29.02 15.66 -5.74
C THR A 364 29.24 16.16 -4.31
N VAL A 365 28.19 16.66 -3.64
CA VAL A 365 28.31 17.15 -2.25
C VAL A 365 28.48 16.00 -1.27
N ALA A 366 27.71 14.91 -1.41
CA ALA A 366 27.81 13.74 -0.53
C ALA A 366 29.22 13.11 -0.59
N ARG A 367 29.87 13.13 -1.76
CA ARG A 367 31.25 12.67 -1.91
C ARG A 367 32.22 13.45 -1.04
N GLU A 368 32.10 14.77 -0.95
CA GLU A 368 32.97 15.58 -0.09
C GLU A 368 32.87 15.15 1.37
N HIS A 369 31.67 14.75 1.83
CA HIS A 369 31.47 14.23 3.18
C HIS A 369 32.08 12.83 3.36
N VAL A 370 31.92 11.93 2.39
CA VAL A 370 32.53 10.59 2.41
C VAL A 370 34.05 10.65 2.35
N ASP A 371 34.62 11.49 1.48
CA ASP A 371 36.07 11.64 1.29
C ASP A 371 36.76 12.09 2.59
N ARG A 372 36.12 12.94 3.42
CA ARG A 372 36.63 13.32 4.76
C ARG A 372 36.80 12.12 5.71
N PHE A 373 35.96 11.09 5.59
CA PHE A 373 36.09 9.87 6.39
C PHE A 373 37.08 8.88 5.76
N TYR A 374 37.06 8.76 4.43
CA TYR A 374 38.01 7.93 3.69
C TYR A 374 39.47 8.36 3.95
N ASP A 375 39.76 9.66 3.88
CA ASP A 375 41.12 10.17 4.09
C ASP A 375 41.64 9.90 5.51
N LYS A 376 40.74 9.81 6.49
CA LYS A 376 41.08 9.45 7.87
C LYS A 376 41.26 7.94 8.08
N ARG A 377 40.67 7.10 7.22
CA ARG A 377 40.63 5.63 7.38
C ARG A 377 40.82 4.93 6.02
N ARG A 378 42.02 5.01 5.45
CA ARG A 378 42.35 4.35 4.17
C ARG A 378 42.52 2.85 4.36
N THR A 379 41.45 2.09 4.15
CA THR A 379 41.48 0.61 4.09
C THR A 379 40.97 0.11 2.74
N THR A 380 41.32 -1.13 2.39
CA THR A 380 40.87 -1.77 1.14
C THR A 380 39.35 -1.82 1.03
N LYS A 381 38.65 -2.04 2.16
CA LYS A 381 37.18 -2.05 2.22
C LYS A 381 36.58 -0.68 1.85
N PHE A 382 37.11 0.39 2.45
CA PHE A 382 36.66 1.76 2.13
C PHE A 382 37.03 2.19 0.71
N THR A 383 38.12 1.64 0.15
CA THR A 383 38.52 1.88 -1.24
C THR A 383 37.48 1.33 -2.21
N ASN A 384 36.98 0.12 -1.98
CA ASN A 384 35.94 -0.49 -2.80
C ASN A 384 34.63 0.32 -2.77
N LEU A 385 34.16 0.73 -1.59
CA LEU A 385 32.96 1.57 -1.45
C LEU A 385 33.12 2.92 -2.14
N ARG A 386 34.29 3.54 -1.99
CA ARG A 386 34.61 4.80 -2.67
C ARG A 386 34.58 4.64 -4.19
N ASN A 387 35.10 3.52 -4.71
CA ASN A 387 35.05 3.23 -6.15
C ASN A 387 33.61 3.04 -6.64
N THR A 388 32.74 2.37 -5.87
CA THR A 388 31.30 2.27 -6.17
C THR A 388 30.67 3.66 -6.28
N PHE A 389 31.01 4.57 -5.35
CA PHE A 389 30.53 5.95 -5.40
C PHE A 389 30.97 6.68 -6.67
N ILE A 390 32.28 6.62 -6.98
CA ILE A 390 32.85 7.27 -8.17
C ILE A 390 32.21 6.71 -9.44
N HIS A 391 32.04 5.38 -9.51
CA HIS A 391 31.38 4.74 -10.65
C HIS A 391 29.95 5.27 -10.83
N ARG A 392 29.16 5.32 -9.75
CA ARG A 392 27.79 5.86 -9.81
C ARG A 392 27.78 7.30 -10.33
N GLN A 393 28.70 8.14 -9.86
CA GLN A 393 28.85 9.53 -10.32
C GLN A 393 29.17 9.64 -11.82
N MET A 394 29.89 8.67 -12.40
CA MET A 394 30.20 8.63 -13.84
C MET A 394 29.04 8.09 -14.69
N THR A 395 28.14 7.29 -14.10
CA THR A 395 27.03 6.62 -14.80
C THR A 395 25.69 7.35 -14.70
N ILE A 396 25.61 8.45 -13.95
CA ILE A 396 24.41 9.30 -13.88
C ILE A 396 24.50 10.36 -14.99
N ASP A 397 23.48 10.37 -15.85
CA ASP A 397 23.32 11.37 -16.91
C ASP A 397 22.86 12.73 -16.35
#